data_AF-G0QRG9-F1
#
_entry.id   AF-G0QRG9-F1
#
_cell.length_a   1.000
_cell.length_b   1.000
_cell.length_c   1.000
_cell.angle_alpha   90.00
_cell.angle_beta   90.00
_cell.angle_gamma   90.00
#
_symmetry.space_group_name_H-M   'P 1'
#
loop_
_entity.id
_entity.type
_entity.pdbx_description
1 polymer ?
#
loop_
_entity_poly.entity_id
_entity_poly.type
_entity_poly.pdbx_seq_one_letter_code
_entity_poly.pdbx_strand_id
1 'polypeptide(L)'
;MSEQQNQFKQGIGNYKGLMICTRPNEKIEHKENHPFISRVDKKELLGTNPVAKIQFNQPIKRVHIVLSRHKQWLEQYKKYVKHKQQTNKENNENKIKKTNKVNKIIIIQFKISKQLRQQSVRRIAQRKSNIQNENTDLNQQNSVENEENLYISNQQLQNILRVNNSNKKPQWSKSEQQIQKEEDQECQDLLDFANNLDYESYINDLEVQSVVKALKDRISNIKVEQSQKENQSQSQQQDETQKIQQSQKSVKIKNQQKTELKTEQNKQELKEDWNSETNVEGTKFKSNLMDKIVKHLAEKILKNNKYLKGIYSQNSIKQLLVGEVKKYFQ
;
A
#
# COMPACT_ATOMS: atom_id res chain seq x y z
N MET A 1 -52.19 -13.13 16.24
CA MET A 1 -51.91 -14.54 15.92
C MET A 1 -50.50 -14.59 15.35
N SER A 2 -49.47 -14.29 16.14
CA SER A 2 -48.82 -15.20 17.12
C SER A 2 -48.19 -16.37 16.35
N GLU A 3 -46.90 -16.32 16.03
CA GLU A 3 -45.82 -17.18 16.60
C GLU A 3 -44.72 -17.24 15.50
N GLN A 4 -43.41 -17.34 15.69
CA GLN A 4 -42.55 -17.67 16.81
C GLN A 4 -41.16 -17.05 16.51
N GLN A 5 -40.54 -16.49 17.54
CA GLN A 5 -39.17 -16.02 17.52
C GLN A 5 -38.22 -17.21 17.65
N ASN A 6 -37.28 -17.38 16.72
CA ASN A 6 -36.22 -18.38 16.85
C ASN A 6 -34.92 -17.70 17.27
N GLN A 7 -34.60 -17.83 18.56
CA GLN A 7 -33.38 -17.36 19.19
C GLN A 7 -32.25 -18.38 18.97
N PHE A 8 -31.24 -18.05 18.17
CA PHE A 8 -29.97 -18.79 18.21
C PHE A 8 -29.06 -18.18 19.28
N LYS A 9 -29.04 -18.85 20.42
CA LYS A 9 -28.10 -18.68 21.52
C LYS A 9 -26.86 -19.55 21.28
N GLN A 10 -25.71 -18.95 21.59
CA GLN A 10 -24.52 -19.53 22.23
C GLN A 10 -23.52 -20.35 21.39
N GLY A 11 -22.36 -19.72 21.21
CA GLY A 11 -21.08 -20.37 20.90
C GLY A 11 -19.93 -19.55 21.47
N ILE A 12 -19.93 -19.29 22.79
CA ILE A 12 -18.76 -18.73 23.49
C ILE A 12 -17.89 -19.93 23.90
N GLY A 13 -17.08 -20.39 22.96
CA GLY A 13 -16.06 -21.39 23.20
C GLY A 13 -14.77 -20.76 23.73
N ASN A 14 -14.32 -21.24 24.89
CA ASN A 14 -12.94 -21.24 25.39
C ASN A 14 -12.26 -19.90 25.71
N TYR A 15 -12.62 -19.30 26.85
CA TYR A 15 -11.66 -18.53 27.66
C TYR A 15 -11.43 -19.26 28.98
N LYS A 16 -10.37 -20.06 29.06
CA LYS A 16 -9.80 -20.54 30.32
C LYS A 16 -9.12 -19.35 31.00
N GLY A 17 -9.57 -18.97 32.19
CA GLY A 17 -8.72 -18.27 33.16
C GLY A 17 -8.96 -16.78 33.40
N LEU A 18 -10.19 -16.27 33.31
CA LEU A 18 -10.54 -15.01 33.97
C LEU A 18 -11.61 -15.29 35.03
N MET A 19 -11.22 -15.30 36.31
CA MET A 19 -12.17 -15.21 37.42
C MET A 19 -12.82 -13.83 37.37
N ILE A 20 -13.93 -13.73 36.62
CA ILE A 20 -14.84 -12.61 36.71
C ILE A 20 -15.60 -12.81 38.00
N CYS A 21 -15.10 -12.24 39.09
CA CYS A 21 -15.90 -12.03 40.29
C CYS A 21 -17.07 -11.12 39.90
N THR A 22 -18.21 -11.73 39.60
CA THR A 22 -19.49 -11.04 39.45
C THR A 22 -19.87 -10.47 40.81
N ARG A 23 -19.46 -9.24 41.10
CA ARG A 23 -20.05 -8.45 42.18
C ARG A 23 -21.50 -8.16 41.78
N PRO A 24 -22.51 -8.66 42.52
CA PRO A 24 -23.90 -8.29 42.26
C PRO A 24 -24.04 -6.78 42.40
N ASN A 25 -24.77 -6.17 41.49
CA ASN A 25 -25.26 -4.79 41.61
C ASN A 25 -26.22 -4.71 42.80
N GLU A 26 -25.70 -4.63 44.02
CA GLU A 26 -26.45 -4.12 45.16
C GLU A 26 -26.50 -2.60 45.03
N LYS A 27 -27.71 -2.09 44.77
CA LYS A 27 -28.01 -0.68 44.93
C LYS A 27 -27.92 -0.38 46.41
N ILE A 28 -26.79 0.16 46.86
CA ILE A 28 -26.64 0.70 48.21
C ILE A 28 -27.50 1.96 48.26
N GLU A 29 -28.71 1.84 48.80
CA GLU A 29 -29.49 3.00 49.22
C GLU A 29 -28.74 3.67 50.37
N HIS A 30 -28.21 4.86 50.12
CA HIS A 30 -27.69 5.72 51.17
C HIS A 30 -28.85 6.17 52.04
N LYS A 31 -29.07 5.50 53.17
CA LYS A 31 -29.84 6.07 54.27
C LYS A 31 -29.09 7.31 54.76
N GLU A 32 -29.73 8.46 54.69
CA GLU A 32 -29.29 9.69 55.34
C GLU A 32 -29.31 9.50 56.85
N ASN A 33 -28.25 8.89 57.39
CA ASN A 33 -28.00 8.91 58.82
C ASN A 33 -27.28 10.21 59.15
N HIS A 34 -28.05 11.14 59.71
CA HIS A 34 -27.55 12.35 60.34
C HIS A 34 -26.37 12.03 61.29
N PRO A 35 -25.35 12.90 61.34
CA PRO A 35 -24.19 12.71 62.20
C PRO A 35 -24.61 12.78 63.67
N PHE A 36 -24.00 11.95 64.51
CA PHE A 36 -24.10 12.04 65.96
C PHE A 36 -23.73 13.45 66.40
N ILE A 37 -24.71 14.21 66.91
CA ILE A 37 -24.54 15.55 67.45
C ILE A 37 -23.86 15.41 68.81
N SER A 38 -22.53 15.44 68.81
CA SER A 38 -21.73 15.66 70.01
C SER A 38 -21.97 17.10 70.48
N ARG A 39 -22.66 17.24 71.61
CA ARG A 39 -23.01 18.47 72.34
C ARG A 39 -21.79 19.30 72.77
N VAL A 40 -21.15 20.00 71.84
CA VAL A 40 -20.32 21.16 72.17
C VAL A 40 -20.57 22.25 71.14
N ASP A 41 -21.32 23.27 71.53
CA ASP A 41 -21.45 24.50 70.77
C ASP A 41 -20.08 25.18 70.65
N LYS A 42 -19.55 25.28 69.43
CA LYS A 42 -18.21 25.83 69.11
C LYS A 42 -18.07 27.34 69.36
N LYS A 43 -19.03 28.01 69.99
CA LYS A 43 -19.06 29.48 70.05
C LYS A 43 -18.17 30.11 71.12
N GLU A 44 -17.59 29.35 72.05
CA GLU A 44 -16.74 29.94 73.08
C GLU A 44 -15.43 29.17 73.27
N LEU A 45 -14.47 29.46 72.38
CA LEU A 45 -13.04 29.39 72.70
C LEU A 45 -12.54 30.84 72.84
N LEU A 46 -12.86 31.45 73.98
CA LEU A 46 -12.22 32.69 74.41
C LEU A 46 -10.73 32.38 74.65
N GLY A 47 -9.86 32.85 73.75
CA GLY A 47 -8.44 33.01 74.07
C GLY A 47 -7.41 32.41 73.10
N THR A 48 -7.79 31.73 72.03
CA THR A 48 -6.82 31.31 71.00
C THR A 48 -7.07 32.04 69.69
N ASN A 49 -6.10 32.87 69.29
CA ASN A 49 -6.03 33.53 67.99
C ASN A 49 -6.39 32.51 66.89
N PRO A 50 -7.36 32.77 65.99
CA PRO A 50 -7.75 31.78 64.99
C PRO A 50 -6.53 31.42 64.15
N VAL A 51 -6.08 30.17 64.23
CA VAL A 51 -5.04 29.64 63.35
C VAL A 51 -5.54 29.86 61.93
N ALA A 52 -4.78 30.65 61.15
CA ALA A 52 -5.11 30.93 59.76
C ALA A 52 -5.50 29.61 59.10
N LYS A 53 -6.71 29.57 58.52
CA LYS A 53 -7.23 28.38 57.84
C LYS A 53 -6.21 28.00 56.77
N ILE A 54 -5.33 27.04 57.08
CA ILE A 54 -4.47 26.41 56.11
C ILE A 54 -5.46 25.77 55.16
N GLN A 55 -5.66 26.38 53.99
CA GLN A 55 -6.42 25.76 52.93
C GLN A 55 -5.70 24.44 52.70
N PHE A 56 -6.34 23.34 53.10
CA PHE A 56 -5.84 22.01 52.79
C PHE A 56 -5.66 22.00 51.29
N ASN A 57 -4.40 22.11 50.86
CA ASN A 57 -4.00 22.04 49.47
C ASN A 57 -4.73 20.83 48.93
N GLN A 58 -5.66 21.06 48.00
CA GLN A 58 -6.41 19.96 47.41
C GLN A 58 -5.39 18.91 46.99
N PRO A 59 -5.65 17.61 47.28
CA PRO A 59 -4.69 16.58 46.94
C PRO A 59 -4.32 16.78 45.49
N ILE A 60 -3.06 17.14 45.23
CA ILE A 60 -2.56 17.33 43.88
C ILE A 60 -2.84 16.00 43.20
N LYS A 61 -3.85 15.96 42.34
CA LYS A 61 -4.18 14.79 41.55
C LYS A 61 -2.99 14.62 40.63
N ARG A 62 -1.97 13.90 41.10
CA ARG A 62 -0.86 13.39 40.30
C ARG A 62 -1.47 12.32 39.41
N VAL A 63 -2.30 12.74 38.45
CA VAL A 63 -2.74 11.90 37.37
C VAL A 63 -1.44 11.43 36.74
N HIS A 64 -1.14 10.14 36.89
CA HIS A 64 0.06 9.54 36.34
C HIS A 64 0.15 9.98 34.88
N ILE A 65 1.15 10.80 34.54
CA ILE A 65 1.32 11.35 33.18
C ILE A 65 1.30 10.20 32.15
N VAL A 66 1.83 9.04 32.56
CA VAL A 66 1.79 7.77 31.85
C VAL A 66 0.37 7.31 31.55
N LEU A 67 -0.54 7.30 32.52
CA LEU A 67 -1.94 6.89 32.33
C LEU A 67 -2.70 7.85 31.41
N SER A 68 -2.44 9.15 31.51
CA SER A 68 -3.04 10.15 30.60
C SER A 68 -2.58 9.94 29.15
N ARG A 69 -1.27 9.74 28.94
CA ARG A 69 -0.71 9.41 27.62
C ARG A 69 -1.24 8.09 27.08
N HIS A 70 -1.35 7.06 27.92
CA HIS A 70 -1.90 5.77 27.51
C HIS A 70 -3.39 5.88 27.12
N LYS A 71 -4.19 6.64 27.87
CA LYS A 71 -5.58 6.92 27.52
C LYS A 71 -5.70 7.63 26.17
N GLN A 72 -4.90 8.67 25.95
CA GLN A 72 -4.85 9.37 24.66
C GLN A 72 -4.44 8.43 23.51
N TRP A 73 -3.44 7.57 23.75
CA TRP A 73 -3.01 6.57 22.77
C TRP A 73 -4.14 5.57 22.46
N LEU A 74 -4.88 5.08 23.46
CA LEU A 74 -6.03 4.18 23.24
C LEU A 74 -7.13 4.86 22.42
N GLU A 75 -7.40 6.15 22.65
CA GLU A 75 -8.36 6.91 21.86
C GLU A 75 -7.89 7.07 20.40
N GLN A 76 -6.62 7.38 20.18
CA GLN A 76 -6.02 7.43 18.84
C GLN A 76 -6.04 6.06 18.15
N TYR A 77 -5.73 4.99 18.87
CA TYR A 77 -5.76 3.64 18.36
C TYR A 77 -7.19 3.21 17.97
N LYS A 78 -8.20 3.53 18.78
CA LYS A 78 -9.62 3.32 18.43
C LYS A 78 -9.99 4.06 17.14
N LYS A 79 -9.57 5.32 16.98
CA LYS A 79 -9.78 6.09 15.74
C LYS A 79 -9.11 5.43 14.55
N TYR A 80 -7.86 4.99 14.71
CA TYR A 80 -7.11 4.27 13.68
C TYR A 80 -7.80 2.96 13.24
N VAL A 81 -8.24 2.14 14.20
CA VAL A 81 -8.96 0.89 13.91
C VAL A 81 -10.26 1.17 13.16
N LYS A 82 -11.04 2.17 13.60
CA LYS A 82 -12.28 2.57 12.92
C LYS A 82 -12.02 3.04 11.48
N HIS A 83 -11.00 3.86 11.28
CA HIS A 83 -10.60 4.32 9.94
C HIS A 83 -10.19 3.14 9.05
N LYS A 84 -9.36 2.22 9.56
CA LYS A 84 -8.92 1.02 8.82
C LYS A 84 -10.09 0.11 8.43
N GLN A 85 -11.08 -0.04 9.32
CA GLN A 85 -12.31 -0.79 9.02
C GLN A 85 -13.12 -0.10 7.93
N GLN A 86 -13.26 1.23 8.00
CA GLN A 86 -13.99 2.01 7.01
C GLN A 86 -13.34 1.92 5.62
N THR A 87 -12.02 2.11 5.54
CA THR A 87 -11.28 1.99 4.26
C THR A 87 -11.40 0.58 3.66
N ASN A 88 -11.42 -0.46 4.50
CA ASN A 88 -11.60 -1.83 4.02
C ASN A 88 -13.01 -2.06 3.47
N LYS A 89 -14.05 -1.50 4.11
CA LYS A 89 -15.42 -1.56 3.61
C LYS A 89 -15.55 -0.85 2.27
N GLU A 90 -15.03 0.37 2.16
CA GLU A 90 -15.05 1.14 0.90
C GLU A 90 -14.30 0.43 -0.23
N ASN A 91 -13.14 -0.17 0.06
CA ASN A 91 -12.41 -0.97 -0.92
C ASN A 91 -13.20 -2.20 -1.38
N ASN A 92 -13.89 -2.89 -0.48
CA ASN A 92 -14.74 -4.04 -0.83
C ASN A 92 -15.95 -3.61 -1.65
N GLU A 93 -16.63 -2.52 -1.29
CA GLU A 93 -17.72 -1.97 -2.08
C GLU A 93 -17.28 -1.56 -3.48
N ASN A 94 -16.10 -0.94 -3.61
CA ASN A 94 -15.54 -0.59 -4.90
C ASN A 94 -15.20 -1.82 -5.76
N LYS A 95 -14.70 -2.90 -5.14
CA LYS A 95 -14.50 -4.18 -5.83
C LYS A 95 -15.83 -4.75 -6.34
N ILE A 96 -16.85 -4.80 -5.49
CA ILE A 96 -18.20 -5.28 -5.85
C ILE A 96 -18.80 -4.42 -6.98
N LYS A 97 -18.66 -3.09 -6.93
CA LYS A 97 -19.12 -2.19 -8.00
C LYS A 97 -18.40 -2.47 -9.32
N LYS A 98 -17.10 -2.76 -9.30
CA LYS A 98 -16.32 -3.11 -10.50
C LYS A 98 -16.76 -4.45 -11.09
N THR A 99 -16.92 -5.49 -10.27
CA THR A 99 -17.38 -6.81 -10.75
C THR A 99 -18.80 -6.73 -11.32
N ASN A 100 -19.70 -5.98 -10.68
CA ASN A 100 -21.06 -5.75 -11.19
C ASN A 100 -21.07 -5.02 -12.54
N LYS A 101 -20.17 -4.05 -12.75
CA LYS A 101 -20.02 -3.38 -14.06
C LYS A 101 -19.54 -4.34 -15.14
N VAL A 102 -18.53 -5.17 -14.84
CA VAL A 102 -18.03 -6.19 -15.77
C VAL A 102 -19.12 -7.20 -16.12
N ASN A 103 -19.86 -7.70 -15.12
CA ASN A 103 -20.97 -8.63 -15.34
C ASN A 103 -22.07 -8.03 -16.24
N LYS A 104 -22.40 -6.74 -16.08
CA LYS A 104 -23.34 -6.05 -16.98
C LYS A 104 -22.83 -6.02 -18.43
N ILE A 105 -21.54 -5.75 -18.64
CA ILE A 105 -20.92 -5.75 -19.97
C ILE A 105 -20.97 -7.14 -20.58
N ILE A 106 -20.63 -8.19 -19.80
CA ILE A 106 -20.68 -9.59 -20.26
C ILE A 106 -22.10 -9.97 -20.69
N ILE A 107 -23.12 -9.62 -19.90
CA ILE A 107 -24.53 -9.89 -20.24
C ILE A 107 -24.94 -9.18 -21.54
N ILE A 108 -24.50 -7.93 -21.74
CA ILE A 108 -24.78 -7.17 -22.97
C ILE A 108 -24.09 -7.83 -24.17
N GLN A 109 -22.81 -8.18 -24.05
CA GLN A 109 -22.06 -8.87 -25.10
C GLN A 109 -22.70 -10.20 -25.48
N PHE A 110 -23.10 -11.00 -24.48
CA PHE A 110 -23.81 -12.25 -24.71
C PHE A 110 -25.13 -12.05 -25.48
N LYS A 111 -25.91 -11.01 -25.15
CA LYS A 111 -27.13 -10.66 -25.89
C LYS A 111 -26.84 -10.28 -27.34
N ILE A 112 -25.81 -9.47 -27.58
CA ILE A 112 -25.39 -9.05 -28.92
C ILE A 112 -24.94 -10.26 -29.74
N SER A 113 -24.06 -11.11 -29.20
CA SER A 113 -23.60 -12.32 -29.86
C SER A 113 -24.75 -13.29 -30.18
N LYS A 114 -25.72 -13.42 -29.27
CA LYS A 114 -26.92 -14.24 -29.50
C LYS A 114 -27.75 -13.70 -30.67
N GLN A 115 -27.95 -12.39 -30.76
CA GLN A 115 -28.66 -11.76 -31.88
C GLN A 115 -27.91 -11.92 -33.21
N LEU A 116 -26.60 -11.72 -33.22
CA LEU A 116 -25.77 -11.92 -34.42
C LEU A 116 -25.82 -13.36 -34.91
N ARG A 117 -25.76 -14.34 -34.00
CA ARG A 117 -25.89 -15.77 -34.35
C ARG A 117 -27.27 -16.10 -34.92
N GLN A 118 -28.34 -15.50 -34.40
CA GLN A 118 -29.68 -15.69 -34.97
C GLN A 118 -29.80 -15.08 -36.36
N GLN A 119 -29.21 -13.90 -36.59
CA GLN A 119 -29.19 -13.27 -37.91
C GLN A 119 -28.36 -14.07 -38.92
N SER A 120 -27.19 -14.60 -38.53
CA SER A 120 -26.37 -15.42 -39.41
C SER A 120 -27.08 -16.72 -39.79
N VAL A 121 -27.72 -17.40 -38.84
CA VAL A 121 -28.53 -18.60 -39.10
C VAL A 121 -29.68 -18.28 -40.06
N ARG A 122 -30.39 -17.16 -39.88
CA ARG A 122 -31.44 -16.73 -40.82
C ARG A 122 -30.91 -16.48 -42.23
N ARG A 123 -29.75 -15.82 -42.38
CA ARG A 123 -29.12 -15.61 -43.70
C ARG A 123 -28.70 -16.92 -44.36
N ILE A 124 -28.16 -17.87 -43.58
CA ILE A 124 -27.79 -19.20 -44.08
C ILE A 124 -29.05 -19.97 -44.52
N ALA A 125 -30.13 -19.89 -43.75
CA ALA A 125 -31.41 -20.52 -44.11
C ALA A 125 -31.99 -19.93 -45.40
N GLN A 126 -31.98 -18.60 -45.56
CA GLN A 126 -32.42 -17.90 -46.78
C GLN A 126 -31.54 -18.26 -47.99
N ARG A 127 -30.22 -18.37 -47.81
CA ARG A 127 -29.33 -18.82 -48.89
C ARG A 127 -29.63 -20.26 -49.29
N LYS A 128 -29.87 -21.15 -48.32
CA LYS A 128 -30.26 -22.55 -48.61
C LYS A 128 -31.58 -22.63 -49.37
N SER A 129 -32.60 -21.84 -49.01
CA SER A 129 -33.87 -21.83 -49.76
C SER A 129 -33.71 -21.30 -51.18
N ASN A 130 -32.83 -20.30 -51.40
CA ASN A 130 -32.57 -19.79 -52.74
C ASN A 130 -31.77 -20.79 -53.59
N ILE A 131 -30.77 -21.47 -53.01
CA ILE A 131 -29.96 -22.50 -53.69
C ILE A 131 -30.83 -23.71 -54.08
N GLN A 132 -31.87 -24.04 -53.32
CA GLN A 132 -32.82 -25.11 -53.67
C GLN A 132 -33.76 -24.72 -54.82
N ASN A 133 -33.95 -23.42 -55.09
CA ASN A 133 -34.75 -22.95 -56.22
C ASN A 133 -33.92 -22.72 -57.51
N GLU A 134 -32.58 -22.64 -57.42
CA GLU A 134 -31.68 -22.43 -58.57
C GLU A 134 -30.96 -23.70 -59.05
N ASN A 135 -31.16 -24.86 -58.41
CA ASN A 135 -30.55 -26.13 -58.83
C ASN A 135 -31.57 -27.14 -59.38
N THR A 136 -32.34 -26.74 -60.39
CA THR A 136 -32.86 -27.68 -61.41
C THR A 136 -32.05 -27.67 -62.71
N ASP A 137 -31.04 -26.79 -62.86
CA ASP A 137 -30.16 -26.82 -64.02
C ASP A 137 -28.71 -26.52 -63.62
N LEU A 138 -27.78 -27.26 -64.22
CA LEU A 138 -26.32 -27.08 -64.24
C LEU A 138 -25.50 -27.84 -63.18
N ASN A 139 -25.29 -29.08 -63.59
CA ASN A 139 -24.18 -29.96 -63.30
C ASN A 139 -22.81 -29.37 -63.75
N GLN A 140 -21.76 -29.72 -63.00
CA GLN A 140 -20.34 -29.83 -63.38
C GLN A 140 -19.43 -28.59 -63.54
N GLN A 141 -18.20 -28.82 -63.03
CA GLN A 141 -16.92 -28.12 -63.26
C GLN A 141 -16.65 -26.83 -62.46
N ASN A 142 -15.83 -26.95 -61.41
CA ASN A 142 -14.41 -26.60 -61.47
C ASN A 142 -13.76 -26.62 -60.08
N SER A 143 -12.88 -27.60 -59.89
CA SER A 143 -11.76 -27.56 -58.96
C SER A 143 -10.59 -26.82 -59.64
N VAL A 144 -9.88 -25.97 -58.89
CA VAL A 144 -8.41 -25.79 -58.90
C VAL A 144 -8.00 -24.38 -58.44
N GLU A 145 -7.09 -24.38 -57.45
CA GLU A 145 -6.05 -23.39 -57.05
C GLU A 145 -6.42 -21.96 -56.63
N ASN A 146 -6.10 -21.66 -55.36
CA ASN A 146 -5.22 -20.54 -54.97
C ASN A 146 -5.01 -20.52 -53.44
N GLU A 147 -3.97 -21.22 -52.96
CA GLU A 147 -3.46 -21.09 -51.58
C GLU A 147 -1.93 -20.88 -51.60
N GLU A 148 -1.50 -19.65 -51.88
CA GLU A 148 -0.14 -19.20 -51.53
C GLU A 148 -0.20 -17.79 -50.94
N ASN A 149 -0.25 -17.70 -49.61
CA ASN A 149 0.43 -16.71 -48.77
C ASN A 149 -0.25 -16.56 -47.39
N LEU A 150 0.23 -17.29 -46.38
CA LEU A 150 0.46 -16.71 -45.05
C LEU A 150 1.32 -17.64 -44.19
N TYR A 151 2.64 -17.44 -44.24
CA TYR A 151 3.57 -18.11 -43.32
C TYR A 151 3.57 -17.37 -41.97
N ILE A 152 2.78 -17.86 -41.01
CA ILE A 152 2.86 -17.43 -39.61
C ILE A 152 2.91 -18.69 -38.73
N SER A 153 4.12 -18.96 -38.21
CA SER A 153 4.47 -19.83 -37.07
C SER A 153 3.56 -21.06 -36.81
N ASN A 154 3.83 -22.13 -37.56
CA ASN A 154 3.03 -23.35 -37.63
C ASN A 154 3.11 -24.32 -36.43
N GLN A 155 3.83 -24.03 -35.34
CA GLN A 155 3.94 -25.01 -34.24
C GLN A 155 2.93 -24.81 -33.10
N GLN A 156 2.39 -23.59 -32.91
CA GLN A 156 1.41 -23.33 -31.84
C GLN A 156 -0.05 -23.36 -32.33
N LEU A 157 -0.29 -23.20 -33.63
CA LEU A 157 -1.64 -23.26 -34.22
C LEU A 157 -2.10 -24.68 -34.58
N GLN A 158 -1.18 -25.62 -34.79
CA GLN A 158 -1.51 -27.02 -35.14
C GLN A 158 -2.21 -27.79 -34.01
N ASN A 159 -2.08 -27.36 -32.75
CA ASN A 159 -2.81 -27.97 -31.64
C ASN A 159 -4.19 -27.35 -31.40
N ILE A 160 -4.43 -26.11 -31.84
CA ILE A 160 -5.73 -25.43 -31.69
C ILE A 160 -6.63 -25.69 -32.92
N LEU A 161 -6.05 -25.96 -34.09
CA LEU A 161 -6.80 -26.17 -35.35
C LEU A 161 -7.18 -27.62 -35.66
N ARG A 162 -6.79 -28.62 -34.86
CA ARG A 162 -7.27 -30.01 -35.02
C ARG A 162 -8.80 -30.16 -34.80
N VAL A 163 -9.47 -29.11 -34.33
CA VAL A 163 -10.93 -29.06 -34.17
C VAL A 163 -11.65 -28.62 -35.45
N ASN A 164 -10.94 -28.15 -36.49
CA ASN A 164 -11.57 -27.73 -37.74
C ASN A 164 -11.73 -28.90 -38.71
N ASN A 165 -12.86 -29.59 -38.54
CA ASN A 165 -13.49 -30.51 -39.48
C ASN A 165 -13.77 -29.86 -40.85
N SER A 166 -12.75 -29.65 -41.69
CA SER A 166 -12.95 -29.10 -43.03
C SER A 166 -13.45 -30.13 -44.06
N ASN A 167 -13.49 -31.44 -43.74
CA ASN A 167 -13.88 -32.49 -44.70
C ASN A 167 -14.93 -33.50 -44.19
N LYS A 168 -15.62 -33.26 -43.06
CA LYS A 168 -16.67 -34.17 -42.61
C LYS A 168 -17.94 -33.97 -43.45
N LYS A 169 -18.41 -35.04 -44.10
CA LYS A 169 -19.72 -35.08 -44.76
C LYS A 169 -20.79 -34.55 -43.79
N PRO A 170 -21.76 -33.75 -44.25
CA PRO A 170 -22.76 -33.20 -43.36
C PRO A 170 -23.59 -34.32 -42.71
N GLN A 171 -24.07 -34.11 -41.48
CA GLN A 171 -24.69 -35.14 -40.62
C GLN A 171 -25.82 -35.93 -41.32
N TRP A 172 -26.60 -35.28 -42.18
CA TRP A 172 -27.69 -35.89 -42.94
C TRP A 172 -27.23 -36.91 -44.00
N SER A 173 -25.95 -36.91 -44.36
CA SER A 173 -25.36 -37.85 -45.32
C SER A 173 -24.74 -39.08 -44.64
N LYS A 174 -24.74 -39.16 -43.30
CA LYS A 174 -24.13 -40.25 -42.54
C LYS A 174 -25.19 -41.26 -42.13
N SER A 175 -24.82 -42.53 -42.09
CA SER A 175 -25.68 -43.56 -41.49
C SER A 175 -25.68 -43.44 -39.96
N GLU A 176 -26.72 -43.95 -39.32
CA GLU A 176 -26.89 -43.90 -37.85
C GLU A 176 -25.69 -44.50 -37.10
N GLN A 177 -25.15 -45.62 -37.57
CA GLN A 177 -23.94 -46.24 -37.00
C GLN A 177 -22.70 -45.35 -37.09
N GLN A 178 -22.62 -44.51 -38.11
CA GLN A 178 -21.48 -43.64 -38.35
C GLN A 178 -21.57 -42.37 -37.48
N ILE A 179 -22.79 -41.92 -37.19
CA ILE A 179 -23.05 -40.86 -36.22
C ILE A 179 -22.65 -41.33 -34.82
N GLN A 180 -23.09 -42.51 -34.40
CA GLN A 180 -22.77 -43.08 -33.09
C GLN A 180 -21.25 -43.17 -32.86
N LYS A 181 -20.49 -43.63 -33.87
CA LYS A 181 -19.02 -43.73 -33.78
C LYS A 181 -18.34 -42.37 -33.67
N GLU A 182 -18.86 -41.34 -34.34
CA GLU A 182 -18.32 -39.99 -34.21
C GLU A 182 -18.64 -39.40 -32.83
N GLU A 183 -19.83 -39.66 -32.29
CA GLU A 183 -20.19 -39.25 -30.93
C GLU A 183 -19.32 -39.95 -29.87
N ASP A 184 -19.05 -41.24 -30.04
CA ASP A 184 -18.15 -41.98 -29.15
C ASP A 184 -16.70 -41.45 -29.24
N GLN A 185 -16.24 -41.09 -30.44
CA GLN A 185 -14.92 -40.47 -30.63
C GLN A 185 -14.83 -39.08 -30.01
N GLU A 186 -15.87 -38.24 -30.16
CA GLU A 186 -15.93 -36.93 -29.52
C GLU A 186 -15.97 -37.05 -27.99
N CYS A 187 -16.69 -38.04 -27.46
CA CYS A 187 -16.67 -38.35 -26.03
C CYS A 187 -15.26 -38.74 -25.56
N GLN A 188 -14.56 -39.57 -26.33
CA GLN A 188 -13.19 -40.00 -26.01
C GLN A 188 -12.22 -38.82 -26.06
N ASP A 189 -12.30 -37.95 -27.07
CA ASP A 189 -11.49 -36.73 -27.19
C ASP A 189 -11.74 -35.77 -26.02
N LEU A 190 -12.99 -35.65 -25.56
CA LEU A 190 -13.34 -34.84 -24.39
C LEU A 190 -12.80 -35.44 -23.08
N LEU A 191 -12.82 -36.76 -22.95
CA LEU A 191 -12.21 -37.48 -21.83
C LEU A 191 -10.70 -37.30 -21.82
N ASP A 192 -10.04 -37.44 -22.97
CA ASP A 192 -8.60 -37.23 -23.11
C ASP A 192 -8.21 -35.78 -22.83
N PHE A 193 -9.02 -34.81 -23.25
CA PHE A 193 -8.82 -33.41 -22.90
C PHE A 193 -8.94 -33.16 -21.39
N ALA A 194 -9.96 -33.73 -20.74
CA ALA A 194 -10.16 -33.60 -19.30
C ALA A 194 -9.03 -34.26 -18.49
N ASN A 195 -8.52 -35.40 -18.95
CA ASN A 195 -7.43 -36.12 -18.30
C ASN A 195 -6.07 -35.44 -18.51
N ASN A 196 -5.87 -34.78 -19.64
CA ASN A 196 -4.63 -34.06 -19.96
C ASN A 196 -4.66 -32.58 -19.57
N LEU A 197 -5.69 -32.13 -18.83
CA LEU A 197 -5.81 -30.77 -18.34
C LEU A 197 -4.89 -30.56 -17.13
N ASP A 198 -3.67 -30.07 -17.39
CA ASP A 198 -2.71 -29.74 -16.34
C ASP A 198 -3.07 -28.40 -15.67
N TYR A 199 -3.94 -28.50 -14.66
CA TYR A 199 -4.32 -27.36 -13.83
C TYR A 199 -3.13 -26.73 -13.11
N GLU A 200 -2.10 -27.51 -12.77
CA GLU A 200 -0.96 -27.02 -12.01
C GLU A 200 -0.10 -26.09 -12.87
N SER A 201 0.15 -26.46 -14.13
CA SER A 201 0.83 -25.56 -15.09
C SER A 201 0.03 -24.28 -15.30
N TYR A 202 -1.29 -24.35 -15.41
CA TYR A 202 -2.13 -23.16 -15.58
C TYR A 202 -2.13 -22.25 -14.34
N ILE A 203 -2.16 -22.84 -13.13
CA ILE A 203 -2.07 -22.10 -11.87
C ILE A 203 -0.71 -21.43 -11.74
N ASN A 204 0.37 -22.14 -12.05
CA ASN A 204 1.73 -21.59 -12.03
C ASN A 204 1.86 -20.37 -12.95
N ASP A 205 1.26 -20.42 -14.15
CA ASP A 205 1.25 -19.27 -15.06
C ASP A 205 0.47 -18.07 -14.50
N LEU A 206 -0.63 -18.29 -13.77
CA LEU A 206 -1.37 -17.22 -13.10
C LEU A 206 -0.56 -16.59 -11.96
N GLU A 207 0.18 -17.39 -11.20
CA GLU A 207 1.07 -16.90 -10.16
C GLU A 207 2.18 -16.05 -10.75
N VAL A 208 2.83 -16.51 -11.82
CA VAL A 208 3.86 -15.77 -12.55
C VAL A 208 3.30 -14.45 -13.08
N GLN A 209 2.11 -14.45 -13.68
CA GLN A 209 1.45 -13.20 -14.12
C GLN A 209 1.20 -12.23 -12.96
N SER A 210 0.80 -12.75 -11.79
CA SER A 210 0.58 -11.93 -10.60
C SER A 210 1.87 -11.29 -10.09
N VAL A 211 2.98 -12.04 -10.09
CA VAL A 211 4.31 -11.57 -9.69
C VAL A 211 4.83 -10.53 -10.68
N VAL A 212 4.72 -10.78 -11.98
CA VAL A 212 5.11 -9.83 -13.03
C VAL A 212 4.31 -8.53 -12.91
N LYS A 213 3.01 -8.60 -12.62
CA LYS A 213 2.19 -7.42 -12.39
C LYS A 213 2.65 -6.63 -11.16
N ALA A 214 2.93 -7.30 -10.04
CA ALA A 214 3.45 -6.65 -8.85
C ALA A 214 4.82 -5.98 -9.09
N LEU A 215 5.69 -6.61 -9.88
CA LEU A 215 6.97 -6.02 -10.29
C LEU A 215 6.77 -4.78 -11.19
N LYS A 216 5.86 -4.84 -12.16
CA LYS A 216 5.52 -3.69 -13.01
C LYS A 216 5.01 -2.51 -12.17
N ASP A 217 4.10 -2.75 -11.24
CA ASP A 217 3.57 -1.73 -10.33
C ASP A 217 4.70 -1.12 -9.49
N ARG A 218 5.61 -1.94 -8.97
CA ARG A 218 6.78 -1.45 -8.21
C ARG A 218 7.74 -0.63 -9.07
N ILE A 219 8.01 -1.06 -10.29
CA ILE A 219 8.85 -0.31 -11.24
C ILE A 219 8.20 1.04 -11.55
N SER A 220 6.88 1.09 -11.76
CA SER A 220 6.19 2.38 -11.98
C SER A 220 6.28 3.30 -10.77
N ASN A 221 6.16 2.77 -9.54
CA ASN A 221 6.32 3.57 -8.33
C ASN A 221 7.74 4.11 -8.18
N ILE A 222 8.76 3.29 -8.46
CA ILE A 222 10.17 3.72 -8.43
C ILE A 222 10.42 4.85 -9.45
N LYS A 223 9.87 4.72 -10.68
CA LYS A 223 9.99 5.77 -11.70
C LYS A 223 9.33 7.08 -11.25
N VAL A 224 8.13 7.01 -10.68
CA VAL A 224 7.43 8.20 -10.14
C VAL A 224 8.23 8.84 -9.00
N GLU A 225 8.75 8.05 -8.07
CA GLU A 225 9.61 8.56 -6.98
C GLU A 225 10.90 9.20 -7.48
N GLN A 226 11.51 8.65 -8.53
CA GLN A 226 12.71 9.23 -9.15
C GLN A 226 12.41 10.60 -9.76
N SER A 227 11.36 10.71 -10.57
CA SER A 227 10.94 12.00 -11.14
C SER A 227 10.57 13.03 -10.07
N GLN A 228 9.95 12.61 -8.95
CA GLN A 228 9.66 13.50 -7.84
C GLN A 228 10.93 13.99 -7.13
N LYS A 229 11.93 13.12 -6.95
CA LYS A 229 13.22 13.50 -6.34
C LYS A 229 14.01 14.44 -7.25
N GLU A 230 13.97 14.22 -8.56
CA GLU A 230 14.59 15.12 -9.55
C GLU A 230 13.95 16.52 -9.49
N ASN A 231 12.61 16.60 -9.50
CA ASN A 231 11.89 17.87 -9.38
C ASN A 231 12.18 18.59 -8.05
N GLN A 232 12.24 17.86 -6.93
CA GLN A 232 12.60 18.42 -5.61
C GLN A 232 14.04 18.96 -5.60
N SER A 233 14.97 18.24 -6.22
CA SER A 233 16.38 18.66 -6.29
C SER A 233 16.53 19.92 -7.14
N GLN A 234 15.81 20.02 -8.26
CA GLN A 234 15.79 21.22 -9.10
C GLN A 234 15.18 22.43 -8.38
N SER A 235 14.08 22.25 -7.64
CA SER A 235 13.50 23.35 -6.85
C SER A 235 14.44 23.85 -5.75
N GLN A 236 15.18 22.95 -5.09
CA GLN A 236 16.15 23.34 -4.05
C GLN A 236 17.33 24.12 -4.63
N GLN A 237 17.82 23.72 -5.81
CA GLN A 237 18.89 24.46 -6.50
C GLN A 237 18.44 25.85 -6.97
N GLN A 238 17.18 26.00 -7.41
CA GLN A 238 16.60 27.30 -7.76
C GLN A 238 16.42 28.21 -6.53
N ASP A 239 15.97 27.67 -5.41
CA ASP A 239 15.82 28.44 -4.16
C ASP A 239 17.18 28.88 -3.59
N GLU A 240 18.22 28.04 -3.68
CA GLU A 240 19.57 28.41 -3.25
C GLU A 240 20.18 29.50 -4.14
N THR A 241 20.02 29.40 -5.47
CA THR A 241 20.50 30.43 -6.39
C THR A 241 19.79 31.78 -6.21
N GLN A 242 18.49 31.79 -5.93
CA GLN A 242 17.76 33.03 -5.62
C GLN A 242 18.19 33.65 -4.28
N LYS A 243 18.43 32.85 -3.24
CA LYS A 243 18.97 33.34 -1.96
C LYS A 243 20.39 33.90 -2.07
N ILE A 244 21.24 33.27 -2.88
CA ILE A 244 22.61 33.77 -3.16
C ILE A 244 22.54 35.11 -3.90
N GLN A 245 21.62 35.29 -4.87
CA GLN A 245 21.46 36.57 -5.57
C GLN A 245 20.89 37.68 -4.66
N GLN A 246 19.97 37.38 -3.74
CA GLN A 246 19.43 38.36 -2.78
C GLN A 246 20.47 38.77 -1.72
N SER A 247 21.31 37.84 -1.26
CA SER A 247 22.41 38.12 -0.33
C SER A 247 23.54 38.94 -0.98
N GLN A 248 23.84 38.72 -2.26
CA GLN A 248 24.81 39.56 -2.99
C GLN A 248 24.30 40.99 -3.23
N LYS A 249 22.99 41.21 -3.41
CA LYS A 249 22.40 42.56 -3.51
C LYS A 249 22.45 43.33 -2.19
N SER A 250 22.37 42.65 -1.05
CA SER A 250 22.40 43.28 0.29
C SER A 250 23.82 43.59 0.79
N VAL A 251 24.85 42.90 0.30
CA VAL A 251 26.26 43.23 0.58
C VAL A 251 26.74 44.48 -0.19
N LYS A 252 26.21 44.75 -1.40
CA LYS A 252 26.53 45.99 -2.14
C LYS A 252 25.99 47.27 -1.51
N ILE A 253 24.93 47.20 -0.69
CA ILE A 253 24.35 48.38 -0.02
C ILE A 253 25.13 48.74 1.27
N LYS A 254 25.81 47.79 1.92
CA LYS A 254 26.58 48.06 3.16
C LYS A 254 28.03 48.48 2.96
N ASN A 255 28.60 48.29 1.76
CA ASN A 255 29.97 48.71 1.46
C ASN A 255 30.12 50.13 0.88
N GLN A 256 29.03 50.91 0.79
CA GLN A 256 29.09 52.33 0.42
C GLN A 256 28.97 53.29 1.62
N GLN A 257 28.86 52.78 2.86
CA GLN A 257 28.75 53.61 4.07
C GLN A 257 29.88 53.38 5.10
N LYS A 258 30.99 52.75 4.70
CA LYS A 258 32.11 52.44 5.60
C LYS A 258 33.47 52.84 5.02
N THR A 259 33.50 53.98 4.35
CA THR A 259 34.70 54.73 3.97
C THR A 259 34.56 56.17 4.43
N GLU A 260 34.39 56.36 5.73
CA GLU A 260 34.57 57.62 6.46
C GLU A 260 34.48 57.27 7.95
N LEU A 261 35.44 57.74 8.75
CA LEU A 261 35.68 57.39 10.17
C LEU A 261 36.22 55.97 10.44
N LYS A 262 37.55 55.86 10.48
CA LYS A 262 38.33 55.51 11.70
C LYS A 262 39.80 55.27 11.34
N THR A 263 40.50 56.36 11.09
CA THR A 263 41.90 56.52 11.48
C THR A 263 41.94 56.89 12.96
N GLU A 264 43.02 56.50 13.64
CA GLU A 264 43.36 56.86 15.02
C GLU A 264 42.49 56.22 16.12
N GLN A 265 42.85 54.99 16.49
CA GLN A 265 42.97 54.48 17.87
C GLN A 265 42.95 52.95 17.82
N ASN A 266 44.13 52.35 17.61
CA ASN A 266 44.54 51.06 18.18
C ASN A 266 45.90 50.70 17.61
N LYS A 267 46.89 51.45 18.10
CA LYS A 267 48.29 51.04 18.16
C LYS A 267 48.55 50.88 19.65
N GLN A 268 49.14 49.74 20.03
CA GLN A 268 49.38 49.27 21.41
C GLN A 268 48.31 48.31 21.93
N GLU A 269 48.37 47.06 21.46
CA GLU A 269 48.66 45.92 22.33
C GLU A 269 48.95 44.72 21.42
N LEU A 270 50.23 44.37 21.37
CA LEU A 270 50.80 43.28 20.58
C LEU A 270 51.89 42.69 21.47
N LYS A 271 51.69 41.43 21.87
CA LYS A 271 52.55 40.45 22.61
C LYS A 271 51.61 39.66 23.52
N GLU A 272 51.56 38.34 23.60
CA GLU A 272 52.32 37.17 23.14
C GLU A 272 51.24 36.07 22.96
N ASP A 273 51.19 35.30 21.89
CA ASP A 273 51.89 34.02 21.81
C ASP A 273 52.17 33.69 20.35
N TRP A 274 53.44 33.85 19.99
CA TRP A 274 54.01 33.37 18.76
C TRP A 274 54.65 32.03 19.09
N ASN A 275 53.99 30.92 18.73
CA ASN A 275 54.67 29.64 18.54
C ASN A 275 53.88 28.75 17.57
N SER A 276 54.66 28.22 16.61
CA SER A 276 54.47 26.94 15.94
C SER A 276 53.51 26.87 14.74
N GLU A 277 54.14 27.06 13.57
CA GLU A 277 54.00 26.18 12.41
C GLU A 277 52.66 26.19 11.66
N THR A 278 52.60 27.12 10.72
CA THR A 278 51.85 27.01 9.46
C THR A 278 52.24 25.74 8.71
N ASN A 279 51.57 24.63 9.03
CA ASN A 279 51.43 23.50 8.12
C ASN A 279 50.12 23.68 7.34
N VAL A 280 50.19 23.48 6.03
CA VAL A 280 49.21 23.87 5.02
C VAL A 280 47.81 23.29 5.31
N GLU A 281 46.88 24.11 5.81
CA GLU A 281 45.49 23.72 6.12
C GLU A 281 44.61 23.60 4.85
N GLY A 282 44.97 22.68 3.94
CA GLY A 282 44.12 22.27 2.82
C GLY A 282 43.15 21.12 3.15
N THR A 283 43.27 20.52 4.33
CA THR A 283 42.65 19.20 4.64
C THR A 283 41.53 19.24 5.67
N LYS A 284 41.45 20.27 6.53
CA LYS A 284 40.41 20.37 7.59
C LYS A 284 38.99 20.59 7.05
N PHE A 285 38.85 21.14 5.83
CA PHE A 285 37.54 21.31 5.22
C PHE A 285 36.97 19.99 4.67
N LYS A 286 37.83 19.09 4.16
CA LYS A 286 37.43 17.77 3.66
C LYS A 286 37.04 16.83 4.80
N SER A 287 37.73 16.90 5.95
CA SER A 287 37.37 16.09 7.13
C SER A 287 35.98 16.47 7.66
N ASN A 288 35.62 17.76 7.65
CA ASN A 288 34.30 18.21 8.13
C ASN A 288 33.13 17.76 7.24
N LEU A 289 33.32 17.71 5.91
CA LEU A 289 32.28 17.21 5.00
C LEU A 289 32.12 15.69 5.16
N MET A 290 33.23 14.96 5.19
CA MET A 290 33.23 13.51 5.37
C MET A 290 32.62 13.12 6.72
N ASP A 291 32.93 13.83 7.80
CA ASP A 291 32.34 13.57 9.11
C ASP A 291 30.81 13.74 9.11
N LYS A 292 30.29 14.72 8.37
CA LYS A 292 28.84 14.93 8.21
C LYS A 292 28.19 13.81 7.38
N ILE A 293 28.83 13.40 6.29
CA ILE A 293 28.35 12.30 5.43
C ILE A 293 28.33 10.99 6.21
N VAL A 294 29.42 10.66 6.91
CA VAL A 294 29.54 9.44 7.71
C VAL A 294 28.54 9.45 8.87
N LYS A 295 28.32 10.60 9.51
CA LYS A 295 27.29 10.74 10.55
C LYS A 295 25.89 10.44 10.01
N HIS A 296 25.53 10.99 8.86
CA HIS A 296 24.22 10.78 8.24
C HIS A 296 24.05 9.32 7.76
N LEU A 297 25.10 8.70 7.23
CA LEU A 297 25.11 7.27 6.88
C LEU A 297 24.91 6.37 8.11
N ALA A 298 25.61 6.64 9.21
CA ALA A 298 25.46 5.89 10.45
C ALA A 298 24.02 5.97 11.00
N GLU A 299 23.38 7.15 10.95
CA GLU A 299 21.98 7.31 11.33
C GLU A 299 21.03 6.52 10.43
N LYS A 300 21.29 6.52 9.12
CA LYS A 300 20.47 5.78 8.14
C LYS A 300 20.59 4.27 8.33
N ILE A 301 21.79 3.74 8.61
CA ILE A 301 22.02 2.32 8.89
C ILE A 301 21.26 1.90 10.16
N LEU A 302 21.35 2.69 11.23
CA LEU A 302 20.63 2.42 12.48
C LEU A 302 19.12 2.55 12.35
N LYS A 303 18.63 3.46 11.49
CA LYS A 303 17.19 3.63 11.22
C LYS A 303 16.62 2.45 10.44
N ASN A 304 17.39 1.91 9.49
CA ASN A 304 16.96 0.80 8.65
C ASN A 304 17.07 -0.56 9.36
N ASN A 305 18.05 -0.73 10.24
CA ASN A 305 18.31 -2.01 10.91
C ASN A 305 17.98 -1.94 12.41
N LYS A 306 16.77 -2.40 12.76
CA LYS A 306 16.26 -2.37 14.15
C LYS A 306 17.13 -3.17 15.14
N TYR A 307 17.75 -4.26 14.67
CA TYR A 307 18.60 -5.12 15.50
C TYR A 307 19.95 -4.46 15.86
N LEU A 308 20.51 -3.64 14.97
CA LEU A 308 21.78 -2.96 15.23
C LEU A 308 21.66 -1.85 16.27
N LYS A 309 20.47 -1.27 16.43
CA LYS A 309 20.21 -0.19 17.41
C LYS A 309 20.37 -0.62 18.87
N GLY A 310 20.24 -1.92 19.16
CA GLY A 310 20.43 -2.47 20.51
C GLY A 310 21.87 -2.88 20.81
N ILE A 311 22.71 -3.04 19.79
CA ILE A 311 24.06 -3.62 19.92
C ILE A 311 25.13 -2.55 19.72
N TYR A 312 24.93 -1.62 18.77
CA TYR A 312 25.91 -0.62 18.41
C TYR A 312 25.40 0.80 18.62
N SER A 313 26.26 1.64 19.18
CA SER A 313 26.03 3.08 19.24
C SER A 313 26.31 3.74 17.90
N GLN A 314 25.69 4.90 17.66
CA GLN A 314 25.93 5.72 16.46
C GLN A 314 27.42 6.04 16.28
N ASN A 315 28.15 6.28 17.37
CA ASN A 315 29.58 6.53 17.34
C ASN A 315 30.39 5.29 16.93
N SER A 316 29.98 4.10 17.35
CA SER A 316 30.66 2.84 16.99
C SER A 316 30.55 2.55 15.49
N ILE A 317 29.37 2.75 14.90
CA ILE A 317 29.17 2.61 13.44
C ILE A 317 29.90 3.73 12.69
N LYS A 318 29.91 4.95 13.22
CA LYS A 318 30.70 6.06 12.65
C LYS A 318 32.18 5.67 12.55
N GLN A 319 32.77 5.12 13.61
CA GLN A 319 34.18 4.72 13.61
C GLN A 319 34.48 3.60 12.60
N LEU A 320 33.59 2.60 12.48
CA LEU A 320 33.71 1.55 11.47
C LEU A 320 33.71 2.13 10.05
N LEU A 321 32.77 3.03 9.74
CA LEU A 321 32.68 3.67 8.43
C LEU A 321 33.89 4.57 8.14
N VAL A 322 34.40 5.32 9.14
CA VAL A 322 35.65 6.08 8.98
C VAL A 322 36.82 5.14 8.70
N GLY A 323 36.88 3.98 9.35
CA GLY A 323 37.89 2.96 9.13
C GLY A 323 37.87 2.40 7.71
N GLU A 324 36.69 2.05 7.18
CA GLU A 324 36.56 1.60 5.79
C GLU A 324 36.91 2.70 4.80
N VAL A 325 36.40 3.92 4.99
CA VAL A 325 36.71 5.06 4.11
C VAL A 325 38.22 5.30 4.06
N LYS A 326 38.90 5.31 5.22
CA LYS A 326 40.37 5.44 5.26
C LYS A 326 41.09 4.32 4.48
N LYS A 327 40.60 3.07 4.54
CA LYS A 327 41.17 1.95 3.77
C LYS A 327 41.00 2.09 2.26
N TYR A 328 39.98 2.82 1.79
CA TYR A 328 39.77 3.07 0.36
C TYR A 328 40.56 4.29 -0.17
N PHE A 329 41.01 5.18 0.71
CA PHE A 329 41.75 6.39 0.35
C PHE A 329 43.25 6.32 0.63
N GLN A 330 43.73 5.28 1.32
CA GLN A 330 45.13 4.87 1.39
C GLN A 330 45.38 3.81 0.32
#